data_AF-A0AA39T6N5-F1
#
_entry.id   AF-A0AA39T6N5-F1
#
_cell.length_a   1.000
_cell.length_b   1.000
_cell.length_c   1.000
_cell.angle_alpha   90.00
_cell.angle_beta   90.00
_cell.angle_gamma   90.00
#
_symmetry.space_group_name_H-M   'P 1'
#
loop_
_entity.id
_entity.type
_entity.pdbx_description
1 polymer ?
#
loop_
_entity_poly.entity_id
_entity_poly.type
_entity_poly.pdbx_seq_one_letter_code
_entity_poly.pdbx_strand_id
1 'polypeptide(L)'
;MTTTHGIKMEDGIMVKTEVVYNNYYRKEILRHFLKQMYETSDMVVGFDMEWSSVLKNCSDLSSETKVVLLKLCNGVGCVLINLDQQDTNHTSYLNNLLANDDIIFAGVHLKERLKQLRKTYGFEIKNAVDLSVMAASVLHQPRFGAYGVRRLASDLLCQPWKPRPLSITDEKWKLKDCYCRFNKDQIECATVDAYAAYKIAKRLLSEEIVPRTFDFISL
;
A
#
# COMPACT_ATOMS: atom_id res chain seq x y z
N MET A 1 -17.38 -9.95 1.87
CA MET A 1 -17.12 -10.71 0.65
C MET A 1 -15.67 -10.48 0.26
N THR A 2 -15.03 -11.47 -0.34
CA THR A 2 -13.65 -11.39 -0.82
C THR A 2 -13.60 -11.81 -2.29
N THR A 3 -12.63 -11.29 -3.04
CA THR A 3 -12.35 -11.76 -4.40
C THR A 3 -10.85 -11.98 -4.58
N THR A 4 -10.47 -12.98 -5.38
CA THR A 4 -9.07 -13.31 -5.66
C THR A 4 -8.76 -13.09 -7.13
N HIS A 5 -7.62 -12.48 -7.42
CA HIS A 5 -7.16 -12.15 -8.77
C HIS A 5 -5.71 -12.57 -8.94
N GLY A 6 -5.33 -13.05 -10.13
CA GLY A 6 -3.94 -13.25 -10.51
C GLY A 6 -3.51 -12.14 -11.45
N ILE A 7 -2.50 -11.37 -11.05
CA ILE A 7 -2.01 -10.22 -11.82
C ILE A 7 -0.57 -10.49 -12.24
N LYS A 8 -0.33 -10.45 -13.55
CA LYS A 8 1.02 -10.62 -14.10
C LYS A 8 1.77 -9.29 -14.00
N MET A 9 2.85 -9.29 -13.24
CA MET A 9 3.71 -8.13 -13.04
C MET A 9 4.65 -7.92 -14.22
N GLU A 10 5.26 -6.74 -14.29
CA GLU A 10 6.20 -6.40 -15.34
C GLU A 10 7.38 -7.39 -15.36
N ASP A 11 7.86 -7.84 -14.20
CA ASP A 11 8.94 -8.85 -14.07
C ASP A 11 8.48 -10.29 -14.41
N GLY A 12 7.25 -10.46 -14.89
CA GLY A 12 6.67 -11.73 -15.31
C GLY A 12 6.09 -12.57 -14.18
N ILE A 13 6.24 -12.16 -12.91
CA ILE A 13 5.71 -12.88 -11.76
C ILE A 13 4.19 -12.73 -11.70
N MET A 14 3.51 -13.85 -11.45
CA MET A 14 2.07 -13.85 -11.21
C MET A 14 1.81 -13.64 -9.72
N VAL A 15 1.25 -12.47 -9.37
CA VAL A 15 0.95 -12.10 -7.99
C VAL A 15 -0.52 -12.39 -7.70
N LYS A 16 -0.76 -13.23 -6.69
CA LYS A 16 -2.10 -13.47 -6.14
C LYS A 16 -2.53 -12.25 -5.33
N THR A 17 -3.70 -11.72 -5.62
CA THR A 17 -4.27 -10.55 -4.94
C THR A 17 -5.63 -10.86 -4.37
N GLU A 18 -5.79 -10.67 -3.07
CA GLU A 18 -7.06 -10.82 -2.37
C GLU A 18 -7.65 -9.45 -2.02
N VAL A 19 -8.87 -9.19 -2.48
CA VAL A 19 -9.61 -7.96 -2.17
C VAL A 19 -10.63 -8.24 -1.09
N VAL A 20 -10.56 -7.46 0.00
CA VAL A 20 -11.37 -7.63 1.20
C VAL A 20 -12.33 -6.45 1.34
N TYR A 21 -13.63 -6.72 1.14
CA TYR A 21 -14.67 -5.69 1.18
C TYR A 21 -15.39 -5.58 2.53
N ASN A 22 -15.38 -6.63 3.36
CA ASN A 22 -16.06 -6.61 4.66
C ASN A 22 -15.15 -7.07 5.80
N ASN A 23 -15.51 -6.69 7.03
CA ASN A 23 -14.70 -6.98 8.20
C ASN A 23 -14.68 -8.45 8.61
N TYR A 24 -15.76 -9.19 8.31
CA TYR A 24 -15.89 -10.60 8.71
C TYR A 24 -14.72 -11.47 8.22
N TYR A 25 -14.33 -11.34 6.95
CA TYR A 25 -13.21 -12.11 6.39
C TYR A 25 -11.84 -11.43 6.57
N ARG A 26 -11.82 -10.14 6.94
CA ARG A 26 -10.58 -9.35 7.05
C ARG A 26 -9.60 -9.96 8.04
N LYS A 27 -10.06 -10.33 9.24
CA LYS A 27 -9.20 -10.90 10.27
C LYS A 27 -8.52 -12.19 9.78
N GLU A 28 -9.28 -13.08 9.18
CA GLU A 28 -8.76 -14.38 8.75
C GLU A 28 -7.76 -14.27 7.60
N ILE A 29 -8.04 -13.40 6.61
CA ILE A 29 -7.12 -13.13 5.50
C ILE A 29 -5.83 -12.51 6.01
N LEU A 30 -5.90 -11.50 6.88
CA LEU A 30 -4.71 -10.87 7.44
C LEU A 30 -3.91 -11.83 8.32
N ARG A 31 -4.59 -12.72 9.06
CA ARG A 31 -3.94 -13.77 9.84
C ARG A 31 -3.20 -14.75 8.95
N HIS A 32 -3.81 -15.17 7.83
CA HIS A 32 -3.15 -16.04 6.87
C HIS A 32 -1.96 -15.36 6.21
N PHE A 33 -2.12 -14.11 5.78
CA PHE A 33 -1.06 -13.30 5.20
C PHE A 33 0.14 -13.17 6.15
N LEU A 34 -0.10 -12.82 7.41
CA LEU A 34 0.94 -12.72 8.44
C LEU A 34 1.61 -14.07 8.72
N LYS A 35 0.85 -15.16 8.77
CA LYS A 35 1.41 -16.52 8.92
C LYS A 35 2.38 -16.85 7.79
N GLN A 36 2.02 -16.54 6.55
CA GLN A 36 2.88 -16.78 5.39
C GLN A 36 4.13 -15.89 5.38
N MET A 37 4.03 -14.65 5.90
CA MET A 37 5.20 -13.78 6.11
C MET A 37 6.21 -14.43 7.05
N TYR A 38 5.75 -14.96 8.20
CA TYR A 38 6.62 -15.65 9.14
C TYR A 38 7.23 -16.94 8.56
N GLU A 39 6.43 -17.74 7.83
CA GLU A 39 6.90 -18.96 7.18
C GLU A 39 7.98 -18.69 6.12
N THR A 40 7.89 -17.57 5.40
CA THR A 40 8.86 -17.17 4.38
C THR A 40 9.99 -16.29 4.91
N SER A 41 9.90 -15.86 6.18
CA SER A 41 10.80 -14.87 6.79
C SER A 41 10.89 -13.55 6.01
N ASP A 42 9.83 -13.20 5.26
CA ASP A 42 9.74 -11.97 4.48
C ASP A 42 8.81 -10.97 5.17
N MET A 43 9.38 -10.24 6.12
CA MET A 43 8.68 -9.25 6.95
C MET A 43 8.64 -7.84 6.31
N VAL A 44 8.96 -7.74 5.03
CA VAL A 44 8.86 -6.48 4.27
C VAL A 44 7.54 -6.46 3.51
N VAL A 45 6.74 -5.43 3.74
CA VAL A 45 5.45 -5.22 3.09
C VAL A 45 5.49 -3.92 2.29
N GLY A 46 5.33 -4.03 0.98
CA GLY A 46 4.98 -2.91 0.12
C GLY A 46 3.62 -2.34 0.50
N PHE A 47 3.59 -1.04 0.77
CA PHE A 47 2.48 -0.34 1.38
C PHE A 47 2.08 0.89 0.59
N ASP A 48 0.79 1.01 0.29
CA ASP A 48 0.22 2.20 -0.34
C ASP A 48 -1.28 2.34 0.00
N MET A 49 -1.86 3.48 -0.36
CA MET A 49 -3.24 3.88 -0.05
C MET A 49 -3.94 4.50 -1.25
N GLU A 50 -5.26 4.37 -1.32
CA GLU A 50 -6.09 5.16 -2.23
C GLU A 50 -7.11 6.02 -1.50
N TRP A 51 -7.45 7.13 -2.15
CA TRP A 51 -8.25 8.19 -1.59
C TRP A 51 -9.51 8.41 -2.41
N SER A 52 -10.61 8.73 -1.72
CA SER A 52 -11.85 9.14 -2.34
C SER A 52 -12.35 10.46 -1.76
N SER A 53 -12.87 11.34 -2.62
CA SER A 53 -13.60 12.52 -2.15
C SER A 53 -15.05 12.12 -1.86
N VAL A 54 -15.44 12.18 -0.60
CA VAL A 54 -16.81 11.96 -0.14
C VAL A 54 -17.46 13.33 0.06
N LEU A 55 -18.66 13.51 -0.50
CA LEU A 55 -19.47 14.70 -0.24
C LEU A 55 -20.04 14.60 1.18
N LYS A 56 -19.90 15.65 1.98
CA LYS A 56 -20.38 15.63 3.37
C LYS A 56 -21.90 15.58 3.47
N ASN A 57 -22.61 16.29 2.58
CA ASN A 57 -24.06 16.32 2.44
C ASN A 57 -24.42 16.78 1.02
N CYS A 58 -25.62 16.45 0.51
CA CYS A 58 -26.10 16.94 -0.80
C CYS A 58 -26.22 18.47 -0.90
N SER A 59 -26.22 19.18 0.24
CA SER A 59 -26.30 20.64 0.35
C SER A 59 -24.96 21.34 0.63
N ASP A 60 -23.89 20.60 0.94
CA ASP A 60 -22.57 21.16 1.25
C ASP A 60 -21.59 20.89 0.11
N LEU A 61 -21.03 21.96 -0.46
CA LEU A 61 -19.97 21.87 -1.48
C LEU A 61 -18.60 21.47 -0.88
N SER A 62 -18.54 21.17 0.43
CA SER A 62 -17.30 20.75 1.09
C SER A 62 -17.11 19.24 0.92
N SER A 63 -16.10 18.85 0.14
CA SER A 63 -15.69 17.45 -0.01
C SER A 63 -14.58 17.10 0.98
N GLU A 64 -14.73 16.02 1.73
CA GLU A 64 -13.64 15.45 2.53
C GLU A 64 -12.95 14.32 1.77
N THR A 65 -11.63 14.30 1.82
CA THR A 65 -10.83 13.23 1.20
C THR A 65 -10.53 12.18 2.27
N LYS A 66 -10.93 10.93 2.01
CA LYS A 66 -10.77 9.80 2.93
C LYS A 66 -9.95 8.69 2.29
N VAL A 67 -9.12 8.00 3.06
CA VAL A 67 -8.52 6.72 2.62
C VAL A 67 -9.65 5.72 2.46
N VAL A 68 -9.76 5.06 1.31
CA VAL A 68 -10.79 4.02 1.05
C VAL A 68 -10.18 2.64 0.82
N LEU A 69 -8.88 2.57 0.55
CA LEU A 69 -8.17 1.33 0.28
C LEU A 69 -6.80 1.36 0.94
N LEU A 70 -6.48 0.32 1.70
CA LEU A 70 -5.10 -0.01 2.07
C LEU A 70 -4.60 -1.14 1.18
N LYS A 71 -3.33 -1.06 0.81
CA LYS A 71 -2.68 -2.06 -0.03
C LYS A 71 -1.48 -2.60 0.73
N LEU A 72 -1.49 -3.91 0.96
CA LEU A 72 -0.38 -4.65 1.57
C LEU A 72 0.12 -5.63 0.52
N CYS A 73 1.42 -5.66 0.25
CA CYS A 73 1.98 -6.65 -0.66
C CYS A 73 3.35 -7.13 -0.23
N ASN A 74 3.62 -8.43 -0.36
CA ASN A 74 4.94 -9.00 -0.14
C ASN A 74 5.22 -10.14 -1.14
N GLY A 75 6.25 -10.96 -0.87
CA GLY A 75 6.58 -12.11 -1.70
C GLY A 75 5.49 -13.18 -1.83
N VAL A 76 4.50 -13.22 -0.94
CA VAL A 76 3.44 -14.24 -0.94
C VAL A 76 2.18 -13.79 -1.69
N GLY A 77 2.01 -12.49 -1.92
CA GLY A 77 0.87 -11.91 -2.61
C GLY A 77 0.53 -10.51 -2.13
N CYS A 78 -0.59 -9.98 -2.60
CA CYS A 78 -1.13 -8.71 -2.12
C CYS A 78 -2.51 -8.87 -1.48
N VAL A 79 -2.79 -8.05 -0.47
CA VAL A 79 -4.10 -7.91 0.17
C VAL A 79 -4.55 -6.45 0.03
N LEU A 80 -5.70 -6.25 -0.62
CA LEU A 80 -6.33 -4.94 -0.82
C LEU A 80 -7.52 -4.82 0.14
N ILE A 81 -7.43 -3.94 1.13
CA ILE A 81 -8.42 -3.80 2.19
C ILE A 81 -9.25 -2.56 1.95
N ASN A 82 -10.53 -2.75 1.62
CA ASN A 82 -11.48 -1.65 1.57
C ASN A 82 -11.78 -1.16 3.00
N LEU A 83 -11.67 0.15 3.23
CA LEU A 83 -11.97 0.81 4.50
C LEU A 83 -13.35 1.49 4.44
N ASP A 84 -14.42 0.70 4.55
CA ASP A 84 -15.79 1.21 4.66
C ASP A 84 -15.98 2.10 5.91
N GLN A 85 -16.85 3.10 5.82
CA GLN A 85 -17.13 4.07 6.88
C GLN A 85 -18.01 3.52 8.01
N GLN A 86 -18.81 2.48 7.76
CA GLN A 86 -19.84 2.03 8.72
C GLN A 86 -19.34 1.07 9.80
N ASP A 87 -18.10 0.62 9.71
CA ASP A 87 -17.65 -0.57 10.45
C ASP A 87 -16.46 -0.27 11.38
N THR A 88 -16.77 0.49 12.44
CA THR A 88 -15.84 0.95 13.49
C THR A 88 -15.52 -0.13 14.54
N ASN A 89 -16.23 -1.26 14.55
CA ASN A 89 -16.16 -2.26 15.64
C ASN A 89 -15.14 -3.39 15.41
N HIS A 90 -14.53 -3.52 14.22
CA HIS A 90 -13.64 -4.66 13.89
C HIS A 90 -12.27 -4.25 13.30
N THR A 91 -11.75 -3.10 13.73
CA THR A 91 -10.44 -2.58 13.29
C THR A 91 -9.25 -3.13 14.08
N SER A 92 -9.48 -3.85 15.19
CA SER A 92 -8.43 -4.22 16.15
C SER A 92 -7.31 -5.07 15.55
N TYR A 93 -7.62 -6.08 14.73
CA TYR A 93 -6.57 -6.94 14.15
C TYR A 93 -5.71 -6.19 13.12
N LEU A 94 -6.34 -5.40 12.25
CA LEU A 94 -5.61 -4.56 11.30
C LEU A 94 -4.73 -3.55 12.03
N ASN A 95 -5.24 -2.91 13.08
CA ASN A 95 -4.46 -1.99 13.89
C ASN A 95 -3.26 -2.70 14.54
N ASN A 96 -3.45 -3.89 15.11
CA ASN A 96 -2.37 -4.67 15.71
C ASN A 96 -1.31 -5.09 14.67
N LEU A 97 -1.73 -5.44 13.45
CA LEU A 97 -0.81 -5.78 12.36
C LEU A 97 0.00 -4.56 11.91
N LEU A 98 -0.65 -3.40 11.73
CA LEU A 98 0.03 -2.15 11.38
C LEU A 98 0.96 -1.65 12.50
N ALA A 99 0.62 -1.95 13.76
CA ALA A 99 1.41 -1.60 14.94
C ALA A 99 2.45 -2.65 15.33
N ASN A 100 2.67 -3.68 14.50
CA ASN A 100 3.71 -4.68 14.68
C ASN A 100 5.05 -4.10 14.19
N ASP A 101 6.04 -4.05 15.06
CA ASP A 101 7.39 -3.52 14.82
C ASP A 101 8.30 -4.48 14.05
N ASP A 102 8.01 -5.79 14.08
CA ASP A 102 8.71 -6.79 13.26
C ASP A 102 8.49 -6.59 11.75
N ILE A 103 7.41 -5.87 11.36
CA ILE A 103 7.00 -5.71 9.97
C ILE A 103 7.41 -4.33 9.45
N ILE A 104 8.21 -4.30 8.38
CA ILE A 104 8.54 -3.06 7.68
C ILE A 104 7.45 -2.76 6.66
N PHE A 105 6.74 -1.65 6.83
CA PHE A 105 5.77 -1.13 5.87
C PHE A 105 6.41 -0.07 4.98
N ALA A 106 6.79 -0.46 3.78
CA ALA A 106 7.57 0.36 2.86
C ALA A 106 6.71 0.93 1.73
N GLY A 107 6.71 2.26 1.57
CA GLY A 107 5.90 2.95 0.57
C GLY A 107 6.58 4.22 0.06
N VAL A 108 5.90 4.97 -0.80
CA VAL A 108 6.44 6.20 -1.41
C VAL A 108 5.57 7.39 -0.97
N HIS A 109 6.22 8.46 -0.51
CA HIS A 109 5.56 9.69 -0.04
C HIS A 109 4.56 9.43 1.10
N LEU A 110 4.99 8.68 2.12
CA LEU A 110 4.13 8.20 3.20
C LEU A 110 3.83 9.26 4.26
N LYS A 111 4.74 10.21 4.51
CA LYS A 111 4.67 11.11 5.68
C LYS A 111 3.29 11.75 5.91
N GLU A 112 2.77 12.47 4.92
CA GLU A 112 1.46 13.13 5.06
C GLU A 112 0.29 12.14 4.97
N ARG A 113 0.46 11.04 4.22
CA ARG A 113 -0.55 9.97 4.09
C ARG A 113 -0.80 9.26 5.42
N LEU A 114 0.25 8.95 6.18
CA LEU A 114 0.14 8.33 7.50
C LEU A 114 -0.52 9.23 8.53
N LYS A 115 -0.20 10.53 8.53
CA LYS A 115 -0.87 11.52 9.40
C LYS A 115 -2.37 11.54 9.16
N GLN A 116 -2.78 11.52 7.90
CA GLN A 116 -4.20 11.53 7.55
C GLN A 116 -4.86 10.17 7.84
N LEU A 117 -4.19 9.04 7.65
CA LEU A 117 -4.69 7.74 8.09
C LEU A 117 -4.96 7.71 9.60
N ARG A 118 -3.99 8.17 10.40
CA ARG A 118 -4.13 8.27 11.87
C ARG A 118 -5.29 9.18 12.25
N LYS A 119 -5.40 10.35 11.61
CA LYS A 119 -6.48 11.31 11.87
C LYS A 119 -7.87 10.72 11.55
N THR A 120 -8.00 10.00 10.44
CA THR A 120 -9.29 9.49 9.96
C THR A 120 -9.71 8.19 10.65
N TYR A 121 -8.77 7.29 10.93
CA TYR A 121 -9.05 5.93 11.38
C TYR A 121 -8.39 5.54 12.71
N GLY A 122 -7.48 6.36 13.24
CA GLY A 122 -6.69 6.03 14.43
C GLY A 122 -5.58 5.00 14.19
N PHE A 123 -5.36 4.57 12.94
CA PHE A 123 -4.29 3.61 12.62
C PHE A 123 -2.92 4.25 12.71
N GLU A 124 -2.01 3.58 13.41
CA GLU A 124 -0.62 3.94 13.54
C GLU A 124 0.25 2.82 12.97
N ILE A 125 1.19 3.20 12.09
CA ILE A 125 2.14 2.27 11.50
C ILE A 125 3.49 2.49 12.18
N LYS A 126 3.92 1.55 13.00
CA LYS A 126 5.11 1.75 13.85
C LYS A 126 6.42 1.74 13.08
N ASN A 127 6.53 0.87 12.07
CA ASN A 127 7.77 0.66 11.32
C ASN A 127 7.52 0.97 9.83
N ALA A 128 7.27 2.25 9.54
CA ALA A 128 7.04 2.75 8.19
C ALA A 128 8.34 3.30 7.57
N VAL A 129 8.61 2.92 6.31
CA VAL A 129 9.78 3.39 5.55
C VAL A 129 9.32 4.09 4.28
N ASP A 130 9.70 5.36 4.12
CA ASP A 130 9.48 6.09 2.87
C ASP A 130 10.65 5.87 1.90
N LEU A 131 10.38 5.08 0.88
CA LEU A 131 11.31 4.66 -0.15
C LEU A 131 11.79 5.81 -1.02
N SER A 132 11.01 6.89 -1.17
CA SER A 132 11.46 8.08 -1.92
C SER A 132 12.58 8.81 -1.18
N VAL A 133 12.45 8.91 0.15
CA VAL A 133 13.44 9.52 1.04
C VAL A 133 14.66 8.61 1.16
N MET A 134 14.42 7.31 1.40
CA MET A 134 15.48 6.32 1.52
C MET A 134 16.32 6.24 0.24
N ALA A 135 15.70 6.13 -0.93
CA ALA A 135 16.41 6.08 -2.20
C ALA A 135 17.23 7.35 -2.46
N ALA A 136 16.65 8.53 -2.19
CA ALA A 136 17.34 9.80 -2.38
C ALA A 136 18.59 9.92 -1.49
N SER A 137 18.47 9.46 -0.23
CA SER A 137 19.56 9.50 0.75
C SER A 137 20.65 8.47 0.43
N VAL A 138 20.28 7.20 0.34
CA VAL A 138 21.22 6.07 0.23
C VAL A 138 21.97 6.06 -1.10
N LEU A 139 21.31 6.47 -2.18
CA LEU A 139 21.93 6.50 -3.52
C LEU A 139 22.51 7.87 -3.87
N HIS A 140 22.44 8.85 -2.96
CA HIS A 140 22.87 10.23 -3.20
C HIS A 140 22.26 10.87 -4.47
N GLN A 141 20.98 10.61 -4.70
CA GLN A 141 20.22 11.07 -5.87
C GLN A 141 18.95 11.81 -5.42
N PRO A 142 19.05 13.11 -5.06
CA PRO A 142 17.92 13.87 -4.50
C PRO A 142 16.65 13.84 -5.37
N ARG A 143 16.80 13.69 -6.69
CA ARG A 143 15.68 13.59 -7.64
C ARG A 143 14.71 12.45 -7.34
N PHE A 144 15.16 11.36 -6.70
CA PHE A 144 14.31 10.22 -6.36
C PHE A 144 13.22 10.58 -5.34
N GLY A 145 13.45 11.62 -4.53
CA GLY A 145 12.44 12.15 -3.62
C GLY A 145 11.19 12.67 -4.34
N ALA A 146 11.28 13.04 -5.63
CA ALA A 146 10.16 13.52 -6.42
C ALA A 146 9.44 12.42 -7.22
N TYR A 147 9.94 11.17 -7.20
CA TYR A 147 9.44 10.12 -8.08
C TYR A 147 8.25 9.41 -7.43
N GLY A 148 7.20 9.18 -8.22
CA GLY A 148 6.15 8.23 -7.85
C GLY A 148 6.64 6.78 -7.92
N VAL A 149 5.93 5.86 -7.27
CA VAL A 149 6.39 4.48 -7.05
C VAL A 149 6.79 3.74 -8.33
N ARG A 150 6.03 3.84 -9.42
CA ARG A 150 6.37 3.14 -10.67
C ARG A 150 7.58 3.73 -11.39
N ARG A 151 7.75 5.06 -11.32
CA ARG A 151 8.94 5.71 -11.88
C ARG A 151 10.17 5.35 -11.06
N LEU A 152 10.05 5.34 -9.74
CA LEU A 152 11.12 4.91 -8.85
C LEU A 152 11.48 3.43 -9.07
N ALA A 153 10.48 2.56 -9.26
CA ALA A 153 10.69 1.15 -9.60
C ALA A 153 11.41 1.01 -10.94
N SER A 154 11.06 1.84 -11.93
CA SER A 154 11.69 1.78 -13.25
C SER A 154 13.19 2.02 -13.19
N ASP A 155 13.59 3.04 -12.44
CA ASP A 155 15.00 3.41 -12.27
C ASP A 155 15.76 2.42 -11.38
N LEU A 156 15.16 1.98 -10.26
CA LEU A 156 15.88 1.17 -9.26
C LEU A 156 15.88 -0.33 -9.55
N LEU A 157 14.90 -0.83 -10.30
CA LEU A 157 14.81 -2.25 -10.68
C LEU A 157 15.31 -2.50 -12.11
N CYS A 158 15.83 -1.47 -12.79
CA CYS A 158 16.38 -1.54 -14.15
C CYS A 158 15.42 -2.17 -15.17
N GLN A 159 14.12 -1.95 -14.99
CA GLN A 159 13.06 -2.54 -15.81
C GLN A 159 11.94 -1.52 -15.97
N PRO A 160 11.36 -1.30 -17.16
CA PRO A 160 10.26 -0.35 -17.31
C PRO A 160 8.99 -0.79 -16.57
N TRP A 161 8.43 0.10 -15.75
CA TRP A 161 7.10 -0.05 -15.16
C TRP A 161 6.14 0.96 -15.78
N LYS A 162 5.06 0.48 -16.39
CA LYS A 162 4.11 1.36 -17.06
C LYS A 162 3.48 2.35 -16.09
N PRO A 163 3.32 3.63 -16.47
CA PRO A 163 2.58 4.59 -15.65
C PRO A 163 1.13 4.12 -15.48
N ARG A 164 0.44 4.67 -14.46
CA ARG A 164 -1.00 4.41 -14.32
C ARG A 164 -1.75 4.92 -15.56
N PRO A 165 -2.80 4.21 -16.01
CA PRO A 165 -3.70 4.75 -17.01
C PRO A 165 -4.32 6.07 -16.56
N LEU A 166 -4.51 7.01 -17.48
CA LEU A 166 -5.11 8.32 -17.19
C LEU A 166 -6.52 8.16 -16.60
N SER A 167 -7.31 7.21 -17.11
CA SER A 167 -8.65 6.89 -16.59
C SER A 167 -8.66 6.59 -15.09
N ILE A 168 -7.65 5.88 -14.58
CA ILE A 168 -7.53 5.54 -13.16
C ILE A 168 -6.96 6.70 -12.33
N THR A 169 -6.22 7.60 -12.96
CA THR A 169 -5.63 8.78 -12.30
C THR A 169 -6.67 9.88 -12.10
N ASP A 170 -7.58 10.04 -13.07
CA ASP A 170 -8.66 11.03 -13.07
C ASP A 170 -9.92 10.52 -12.36
N GLU A 171 -10.14 9.20 -12.32
CA GLU A 171 -11.12 8.60 -11.44
C GLU A 171 -10.70 8.82 -9.98
N LYS A 172 -11.34 9.79 -9.31
CA LYS A 172 -11.53 9.67 -7.87
C LYS A 172 -12.00 8.24 -7.62
N TRP A 173 -11.39 7.50 -6.69
CA TRP A 173 -11.77 6.13 -6.30
C TRP A 173 -13.16 6.14 -5.64
N LYS A 174 -14.15 6.62 -6.38
CA LYS A 174 -15.54 6.80 -6.03
C LYS A 174 -16.17 5.44 -6.20
N LEU A 175 -16.39 4.79 -5.07
CA LEU A 175 -17.47 3.82 -4.97
C LEU A 175 -18.73 4.66 -5.22
N LYS A 176 -19.30 4.58 -6.44
CA LYS A 176 -20.48 5.39 -6.82
C LYS A 176 -21.65 5.16 -5.86
N ASP A 177 -21.68 4.00 -5.21
CA ASP A 177 -22.55 3.64 -4.10
C ASP A 177 -21.79 2.74 -3.12
N CYS A 178 -22.26 2.62 -1.86
CA CYS A 178 -21.69 1.76 -0.82
C CYS A 178 -21.58 0.26 -1.19
N TYR A 179 -22.14 -0.13 -2.34
CA TYR A 179 -22.11 -1.51 -2.88
C TYR A 179 -21.22 -1.68 -4.12
N CYS A 180 -20.61 -0.62 -4.65
CA CYS A 180 -19.74 -0.72 -5.82
C CYS A 180 -18.45 -1.46 -5.44
N ARG A 181 -17.98 -2.38 -6.30
CA ARG A 181 -16.69 -3.07 -6.14
C ARG A 181 -15.62 -2.32 -6.95
N PHE A 182 -14.35 -2.49 -6.59
CA PHE A 182 -13.26 -2.01 -7.43
C PHE A 182 -13.31 -2.75 -8.77
N ASN A 183 -13.13 -2.02 -9.87
CA ASN A 183 -13.03 -2.64 -11.19
C ASN A 183 -11.68 -3.35 -11.35
N LYS A 184 -11.53 -4.15 -12.41
CA LYS A 184 -10.29 -4.93 -12.63
C LYS A 184 -9.06 -4.04 -12.77
N ASP A 185 -9.17 -2.92 -13.47
CA ASP A 185 -8.05 -2.00 -13.71
C ASP A 185 -7.60 -1.28 -12.43
N GLN A 186 -8.55 -0.95 -11.54
CA GLN A 186 -8.27 -0.43 -10.20
C GLN A 186 -7.53 -1.47 -9.35
N ILE A 187 -8.02 -2.72 -9.33
CA ILE A 187 -7.36 -3.81 -8.61
C ILE A 187 -5.95 -4.03 -9.16
N GLU A 188 -5.80 -4.08 -10.48
CA GLU A 188 -4.49 -4.21 -11.15
C GLU A 188 -3.55 -3.07 -10.78
N CYS A 189 -4.01 -1.82 -10.89
CA CYS A 189 -3.16 -0.68 -10.55
C CYS A 189 -2.74 -0.68 -9.08
N ALA A 190 -3.69 -0.91 -8.16
CA ALA A 190 -3.40 -1.00 -6.74
C ALA A 190 -2.35 -2.08 -6.45
N THR A 191 -2.50 -3.24 -7.06
CA THR A 191 -1.57 -4.36 -6.88
C THR A 191 -0.19 -4.03 -7.41
N VAL A 192 -0.09 -3.49 -8.62
CA VAL A 192 1.18 -3.11 -9.25
C VAL A 192 1.93 -2.09 -8.40
N ASP A 193 1.25 -1.10 -7.82
CA ASP A 193 1.90 -0.08 -6.99
C ASP A 193 2.43 -0.63 -5.67
N ALA A 194 1.64 -1.45 -4.98
CA ALA A 194 2.06 -2.08 -3.73
C ALA A 194 3.20 -3.08 -3.99
N TYR A 195 3.13 -3.84 -5.08
CA TYR A 195 4.19 -4.75 -5.50
C TYR A 195 5.48 -4.01 -5.89
N ALA A 196 5.37 -2.89 -6.62
CA ALA A 196 6.50 -2.03 -6.93
C ALA A 196 7.19 -1.52 -5.65
N ALA A 197 6.42 -1.03 -4.68
CA ALA A 197 6.96 -0.60 -3.39
C ALA A 197 7.69 -1.74 -2.66
N TYR A 198 7.10 -2.94 -2.62
CA TYR A 198 7.73 -4.12 -2.05
C TYR A 198 9.08 -4.42 -2.72
N LYS A 199 9.13 -4.48 -4.05
CA LYS A 199 10.36 -4.80 -4.79
C LYS A 199 11.45 -3.74 -4.61
N ILE A 200 11.08 -2.45 -4.61
CA ILE A 200 12.01 -1.37 -4.29
C ILE A 200 12.57 -1.53 -2.88
N ALA A 201 11.71 -1.82 -1.90
CA ALA A 201 12.12 -2.04 -0.52
C ALA A 201 13.11 -3.20 -0.40
N LYS A 202 12.81 -4.35 -1.03
CA LYS A 202 13.75 -5.50 -1.06
C LYS A 202 15.10 -5.13 -1.66
N ARG A 203 15.12 -4.29 -2.70
CA ARG A 203 16.38 -3.82 -3.30
C ARG A 203 17.14 -2.90 -2.35
N LEU A 204 16.49 -1.87 -1.81
CA LEU A 204 17.13 -0.89 -0.94
C LEU A 204 17.56 -1.45 0.41
N LEU A 205 16.81 -2.41 0.97
CA LEU A 205 17.12 -3.06 2.26
C LEU A 205 18.15 -4.18 2.14
N SER A 206 18.58 -4.54 0.92
CA SER A 206 19.64 -5.54 0.74
C SER A 206 20.98 -5.02 1.27
N GLU A 207 21.77 -5.90 1.89
CA GLU A 207 23.08 -5.56 2.49
C GLU A 207 24.07 -4.95 1.47
N GLU A 208 23.84 -5.14 0.17
CA GLU A 208 24.63 -4.53 -0.91
C GLU A 208 24.48 -3.01 -1.00
N ILE A 209 23.33 -2.47 -0.59
CA ILE A 209 23.03 -1.04 -0.71
C ILE A 209 23.10 -0.34 0.65
N VAL A 210 22.68 -1.01 1.71
CA VAL A 210 22.63 -0.43 3.06
C VAL A 210 23.61 -1.17 3.97
N PRO A 211 24.79 -0.56 4.29
CA PRO A 211 25.65 -1.06 5.35
C PRO A 211 24.87 -1.13 6.67
N ARG A 212 25.18 -2.12 7.53
CA ARG A 212 24.51 -2.45 8.81
C ARG A 212 24.36 -1.29 9.83
N THR A 213 24.83 -0.09 9.52
CA THR A 213 24.86 1.10 10.38
C THR A 213 23.84 2.18 9.98
N PHE A 214 22.97 1.94 9.00
CA PHE A 214 21.88 2.89 8.72
C PHE A 214 20.74 2.69 9.72
N ASP A 215 20.68 3.59 10.69
CA ASP A 215 19.49 3.75 11.51
C ASP A 215 18.34 4.23 10.63
N PHE A 216 17.28 3.42 10.52
CA PHE A 216 16.05 3.82 9.87
C PHE A 216 15.52 5.06 10.59
N ILE A 217 15.49 6.20 9.91
CA ILE A 217 14.77 7.38 10.41
C ILE A 217 13.29 7.04 10.31
N SER A 218 12.73 6.59 11.42
CA SER A 218 11.29 6.47 11.63
C SER A 218 10.65 7.85 11.42
N LEU A 219 9.56 7.85 10.64
CA LEU A 219 8.79 9.06 10.31
C LEU A 219 7.92 9.55 11.46
#